data_AF-A0A7Y5RL55-F1
#
_entry.id   AF-A0A7Y5RL55-F1
#
_cell.length_a   1.000
_cell.length_b   1.000
_cell.length_c   1.000
_cell.angle_alpha   90.00
_cell.angle_beta   90.00
_cell.angle_gamma   90.00
#
_symmetry.space_group_name_H-M   'P 1'
#
loop_
_entity.id
_entity.type
_entity.pdbx_description
1 polymer ?
#
loop_
_entity_poly.entity_id
_entity_poly.type
_entity_poly.pdbx_seq_one_letter_code
_entity_poly.pdbx_strand_id
1 'polypeptide(L)'
;HGLWDPPDPASAPWSTIGGTVATNAGGLCCVKYGVTRDYVLGMRAVVGGPAGYGSVVRYGRRTAKGVAGYDMTALMVGSEGTLGVVTEVTLRLRPALRGTPRTVVGSFSSLVDAGRAVASVTRRGLTPSALELLDRACLRAVEDWKHLGIEADAEALLLARVDTAGEGGAAEAQAVVDAFEEGGPLWAVVSGDDAEAEALFAARRLAYPALERLSPVLTEDVCVPRSAVPEMLGRLVDIAARHDVRMATIAHAGDGNLHPLLLTPAGDEAAREAAQAAFEEMLDAAIGLGGTVTGEHGVGLLKRDGMRREVDPLSLRMQQAVKTALDPLGIFNPGKVLVT
;
A
#
# COMPACT_ATOMS: atom_id res chain seq x y z
N HIS A 1 6.92 7.29 -25.49
CA HIS A 1 7.46 8.64 -25.19
C HIS A 1 8.69 8.65 -24.26
N GLY A 2 9.23 7.51 -23.81
CA GLY A 2 10.40 7.51 -22.92
C GLY A 2 10.13 8.13 -21.54
N LEU A 3 8.86 8.10 -21.11
CA LEU A 3 8.37 8.65 -19.86
C LEU A 3 7.65 7.54 -19.07
N TRP A 4 7.56 7.72 -17.76
CA TRP A 4 7.04 6.76 -16.80
C TRP A 4 6.21 7.46 -15.72
N ASP A 5 5.08 6.84 -15.34
CA ASP A 5 4.23 7.21 -14.21
C ASP A 5 4.53 6.24 -13.05
N PRO A 6 5.17 6.69 -11.95
CA PRO A 6 5.68 5.78 -10.92
C PRO A 6 4.67 5.04 -10.03
N PRO A 7 3.52 5.61 -9.65
CA PRO A 7 2.50 4.87 -8.91
C PRO A 7 2.07 3.63 -9.70
N ASP A 8 2.32 2.45 -9.12
CA ASP A 8 2.10 1.14 -9.75
C ASP A 8 1.28 0.26 -8.79
N PRO A 9 -0.01 0.57 -8.59
CA PRO A 9 -0.88 -0.26 -7.77
C PRO A 9 -0.96 -1.65 -8.38
N ALA A 10 -1.07 -2.70 -7.56
CA ALA A 10 -1.20 -4.08 -8.07
C ALA A 10 -2.39 -4.24 -9.03
N SER A 11 -3.41 -3.40 -8.90
CA SER A 11 -4.58 -3.31 -9.77
C SER A 11 -4.36 -2.53 -11.08
N ALA A 12 -3.16 -2.04 -11.39
CA ALA A 12 -2.88 -1.24 -12.59
C ALA A 12 -3.50 -1.81 -13.89
N PRO A 13 -3.52 -3.13 -14.15
CA PRO A 13 -4.12 -3.68 -15.38
C PRO A 13 -5.65 -3.51 -15.51
N TRP A 14 -6.37 -3.24 -14.41
CA TRP A 14 -7.83 -3.10 -14.40
C TRP A 14 -8.38 -1.87 -13.65
N SER A 15 -7.52 -1.10 -12.98
CA SER A 15 -7.88 0.18 -12.35
C SER A 15 -7.97 1.31 -13.37
N THR A 16 -8.58 2.44 -12.96
CA THR A 16 -8.64 3.66 -13.79
C THR A 16 -7.91 4.79 -13.10
N ILE A 17 -7.33 5.73 -13.87
CA ILE A 17 -6.64 6.88 -13.28
C ILE A 17 -7.53 7.72 -12.37
N GLY A 18 -8.83 7.83 -12.67
CA GLY A 18 -9.80 8.51 -11.81
C GLY A 18 -9.95 7.82 -10.46
N GLY A 19 -10.01 6.49 -10.45
CA GLY A 19 -10.03 5.68 -9.22
C GLY A 19 -8.74 5.82 -8.42
N THR A 20 -7.58 5.68 -9.07
CA THR A 20 -6.25 5.84 -8.46
C THR A 20 -6.10 7.22 -7.80
N VAL A 21 -6.57 8.29 -8.46
CA VAL A 21 -6.61 9.63 -7.87
C VAL A 21 -7.59 9.72 -6.71
N ALA A 22 -8.79 9.16 -6.85
CA ALA A 22 -9.82 9.21 -5.81
C ALA A 22 -9.41 8.46 -4.54
N THR A 23 -8.61 7.40 -4.64
CA THR A 23 -8.11 6.63 -3.47
C THR A 23 -6.69 7.04 -3.04
N ASN A 24 -6.04 7.94 -3.78
CA ASN A 24 -4.62 8.25 -3.61
C ASN A 24 -3.73 6.99 -3.63
N ALA A 25 -3.98 6.09 -4.59
CA ALA A 25 -3.37 4.76 -4.58
C ALA A 25 -1.83 4.82 -4.56
N GLY A 26 -1.27 3.82 -3.87
CA GLY A 26 0.15 3.56 -3.80
C GLY A 26 0.59 2.44 -4.75
N GLY A 27 1.36 1.48 -4.23
CA GLY A 27 1.99 0.42 -4.99
C GLY A 27 3.46 0.20 -4.64
N LEU A 28 4.09 -0.75 -5.35
CA LEU A 28 5.41 -1.31 -5.00
C LEU A 28 6.53 -0.26 -4.90
N CYS A 29 6.41 0.83 -5.65
CA CYS A 29 7.49 1.78 -5.80
C CYS A 29 7.38 3.04 -4.92
N CYS A 30 6.38 3.09 -4.03
CA CYS A 30 6.09 4.28 -3.21
C CYS A 30 7.24 4.67 -2.29
N VAL A 31 7.99 3.70 -1.77
CA VAL A 31 9.18 3.90 -0.92
C VAL A 31 10.20 4.87 -1.48
N LYS A 32 10.40 4.89 -2.81
CA LYS A 32 11.31 5.83 -3.47
C LYS A 32 10.60 6.96 -4.17
N TYR A 33 9.37 6.70 -4.64
CA TYR A 33 8.72 7.57 -5.62
C TYR A 33 7.46 8.26 -5.13
N GLY A 34 6.97 7.95 -3.94
CA GLY A 34 5.73 8.52 -3.42
C GLY A 34 4.49 7.93 -4.08
N VAL A 35 3.34 8.49 -3.72
CA VAL A 35 2.02 7.99 -4.08
C VAL A 35 1.37 8.86 -5.17
N THR A 36 0.17 8.49 -5.62
CA THR A 36 -0.53 9.19 -6.69
C THR A 36 -0.64 10.71 -6.50
N ARG A 37 -0.90 11.19 -5.27
CA ARG A 37 -0.94 12.62 -4.94
C ARG A 37 0.31 13.37 -5.37
N ASP A 38 1.48 12.74 -5.27
CA ASP A 38 2.74 13.37 -5.65
C ASP A 38 2.83 13.60 -7.16
N TYR A 39 2.08 12.88 -7.98
CA TYR A 39 2.12 13.00 -9.43
C TYR A 39 0.98 13.85 -10.01
N VAL A 40 -0.09 14.11 -9.27
CA VAL A 40 -1.21 14.93 -9.76
C VAL A 40 -0.87 16.43 -9.75
N LEU A 41 -0.76 17.03 -10.94
CA LEU A 41 -0.53 18.48 -11.11
C LEU A 41 -1.84 19.28 -11.19
N GLY A 42 -2.92 18.63 -11.60
CA GLY A 42 -4.24 19.22 -11.76
C GLY A 42 -5.25 18.22 -12.31
N MET A 43 -6.51 18.62 -12.30
CA MET A 43 -7.60 17.77 -12.77
C MET A 43 -8.79 18.60 -13.24
N ARG A 44 -9.72 17.97 -13.97
CA ARG A 44 -11.10 18.44 -14.11
C ARG A 44 -12.01 17.53 -13.31
N ALA A 45 -13.00 18.14 -12.67
CA ALA A 45 -13.99 17.42 -11.90
C ALA A 45 -15.39 18.01 -12.14
N VAL A 46 -16.41 17.15 -12.04
CA VAL A 46 -17.81 17.54 -11.89
C VAL A 46 -18.11 17.64 -10.41
N VAL A 47 -18.59 18.80 -9.97
CA VAL A 47 -18.79 19.12 -8.55
C VAL A 47 -20.21 19.64 -8.28
N GLY A 48 -20.46 20.03 -7.03
CA GLY A 48 -21.75 20.55 -6.58
C GLY A 48 -21.63 21.71 -5.59
N GLY A 49 -22.61 21.80 -4.70
CA GLY A 49 -22.64 22.80 -3.63
C GLY A 49 -22.50 24.24 -4.16
N PRO A 50 -21.57 25.05 -3.65
CA PRO A 50 -21.38 26.46 -4.03
C PRO A 50 -21.11 26.68 -5.52
N ALA A 51 -20.55 25.70 -6.22
CA ALA A 51 -20.30 25.78 -7.66
C ALA A 51 -21.55 25.45 -8.51
N GLY A 52 -22.61 24.93 -7.90
CA GLY A 52 -23.78 24.36 -8.59
C GLY A 52 -23.57 22.89 -8.98
N TYR A 53 -24.58 22.05 -8.78
CA TYR A 53 -24.54 20.62 -9.10
C TYR A 53 -24.42 20.38 -10.61
N GLY A 54 -23.42 19.58 -10.99
CA GLY A 54 -23.11 19.29 -12.39
C GLY A 54 -22.08 20.25 -13.01
N SER A 55 -21.61 21.25 -12.25
CA SER A 55 -20.61 22.20 -12.73
C SER A 55 -19.25 21.54 -12.94
N VAL A 56 -18.58 21.89 -14.04
CA VAL A 56 -17.22 21.46 -14.33
C VAL A 56 -16.23 22.50 -13.83
N VAL A 57 -15.30 22.07 -12.99
CA VAL A 57 -14.22 22.89 -12.46
C VAL A 57 -12.87 22.35 -12.92
N ARG A 58 -11.87 23.23 -12.98
CA ARG A 58 -10.48 22.87 -13.27
C ARG A 58 -9.61 23.25 -12.08
N TYR A 59 -8.93 22.26 -11.53
CA TYR A 59 -7.98 22.42 -10.43
C TYR A 59 -6.54 22.29 -10.93
N GLY A 60 -5.63 22.83 -10.12
CA GLY A 60 -4.20 22.72 -10.35
C GLY A 60 -3.65 23.75 -11.33
N ARG A 61 -2.40 23.52 -11.75
CA ARG A 61 -1.60 24.49 -12.52
C ARG A 61 -0.57 23.77 -13.38
N ARG A 62 -0.07 24.47 -14.38
CA ARG A 62 1.01 23.98 -15.26
C ARG A 62 2.41 24.43 -14.83
N THR A 63 2.49 25.38 -13.89
CA THR A 63 3.76 25.94 -13.42
C THR A 63 4.33 25.10 -12.29
N ALA A 64 5.67 25.07 -12.19
CA ALA A 64 6.37 24.37 -11.10
C ALA A 64 6.01 24.93 -9.71
N LYS A 65 5.65 26.22 -9.63
CA LYS A 65 5.24 26.90 -8.39
C LYS A 65 3.92 27.62 -8.60
N GLY A 66 3.11 27.67 -7.54
CA GLY A 66 1.88 28.45 -7.49
C GLY A 66 1.25 28.34 -6.11
N VAL A 67 0.93 29.49 -5.51
CA VAL A 67 0.38 29.61 -4.15
C VAL A 67 -0.85 30.52 -4.12
N ALA A 68 -1.53 30.63 -5.27
CA ALA A 68 -2.75 31.41 -5.39
C ALA A 68 -3.93 30.60 -4.85
N GLY A 69 -4.41 30.95 -3.67
CA GLY A 69 -5.53 30.27 -3.00
C GLY A 69 -5.17 28.89 -2.45
N TYR A 70 -6.19 28.13 -2.08
CA TYR A 70 -6.05 26.79 -1.49
C TYR A 70 -5.80 25.71 -2.55
N ASP A 71 -5.11 24.64 -2.16
CA ASP A 71 -4.82 23.51 -3.04
C ASP A 71 -6.03 22.55 -3.12
N MET A 72 -6.98 22.92 -3.97
CA MET A 72 -8.17 22.10 -4.23
C MET A 72 -7.83 20.79 -4.97
N THR A 73 -6.70 20.72 -5.68
CA THR A 73 -6.24 19.47 -6.29
C THR A 73 -5.92 18.46 -5.19
N ALA A 74 -5.13 18.87 -4.20
CA ALA A 74 -4.78 18.02 -3.07
C ALA A 74 -5.99 17.60 -2.23
N LEU A 75 -7.03 18.45 -2.13
CA LEU A 75 -8.27 18.10 -1.44
C LEU A 75 -9.07 16.99 -2.16
N MET A 76 -9.02 16.96 -3.49
CA MET A 76 -9.76 15.97 -4.29
C MET A 76 -9.06 14.60 -4.33
N VAL A 77 -7.74 14.57 -4.28
CA VAL A 77 -6.95 13.32 -4.22
C VAL A 77 -7.22 12.62 -2.89
N GLY A 78 -7.60 11.35 -2.92
CA GLY A 78 -7.99 10.61 -1.69
C GLY A 78 -9.40 10.91 -1.19
N SER A 79 -10.20 11.70 -1.91
CA SER A 79 -11.59 12.01 -1.49
C SER A 79 -12.58 10.86 -1.68
N GLU A 80 -12.16 9.77 -2.34
CA GLU A 80 -12.97 8.60 -2.68
C GLU A 80 -14.28 8.98 -3.40
N GLY A 81 -14.26 10.06 -4.18
CA GLY A 81 -15.44 10.55 -4.91
C GLY A 81 -16.51 11.20 -4.02
N THR A 82 -16.21 11.48 -2.75
CA THR A 82 -17.14 12.14 -1.82
C THR A 82 -17.25 13.65 -2.07
N LEU A 83 -16.34 14.26 -2.84
CA LEU A 83 -16.32 15.70 -3.12
C LEU A 83 -16.63 16.05 -4.58
N GLY A 84 -16.91 15.04 -5.42
CA GLY A 84 -17.17 15.20 -6.84
C GLY A 84 -16.62 14.04 -7.66
N VAL A 85 -16.76 14.14 -8.98
CA VAL A 85 -16.33 13.09 -9.94
C VAL A 85 -15.19 13.61 -10.80
N VAL A 86 -14.02 13.00 -10.71
CA VAL A 86 -12.86 13.32 -11.54
C VAL A 86 -13.08 12.85 -12.98
N THR A 87 -12.84 13.72 -13.97
CA THR A 87 -13.08 13.43 -15.40
C THR A 87 -11.83 13.56 -16.27
N GLU A 88 -10.85 14.38 -15.88
CA GLU A 88 -9.54 14.48 -16.53
C GLU A 88 -8.45 14.67 -15.47
N VAL A 89 -7.26 14.12 -15.70
CA VAL A 89 -6.11 14.25 -14.79
C VAL A 89 -4.89 14.70 -15.58
N THR A 90 -4.16 15.67 -15.04
CA THR A 90 -2.83 16.08 -15.53
C THR A 90 -1.77 15.56 -14.57
N LEU A 91 -0.93 14.65 -15.06
CA LEU A 91 0.13 14.01 -14.28
C LEU A 91 1.50 14.58 -14.61
N ARG A 92 2.35 14.66 -13.60
CA ARG A 92 3.79 14.74 -13.74
C ARG A 92 4.29 13.35 -14.14
N LEU A 93 5.19 13.30 -15.12
CA LEU A 93 5.86 12.06 -15.51
C LEU A 93 7.36 12.17 -15.26
N ARG A 94 8.00 11.03 -15.09
CA ARG A 94 9.46 10.90 -15.01
C ARG A 94 10.02 10.38 -16.33
N PRO A 95 11.31 10.61 -16.62
CA PRO A 95 12.01 9.82 -17.63
C PRO A 95 11.87 8.32 -17.33
N ALA A 96 11.69 7.51 -18.36
CA ALA A 96 11.72 6.06 -18.21
C ALA A 96 13.05 5.61 -17.60
N LEU A 97 12.97 4.63 -16.70
CA LEU A 97 14.14 4.01 -16.08
C LEU A 97 15.07 3.44 -17.17
N ARG A 98 16.39 3.52 -16.93
CA ARG A 98 17.41 3.03 -17.85
C ARG A 98 18.26 1.96 -17.16
N GLY A 99 18.56 0.89 -17.88
CA GLY A 99 19.29 -0.26 -17.35
C GLY A 99 18.38 -1.22 -16.59
N THR A 100 18.93 -2.37 -16.25
CA THR A 100 18.22 -3.37 -15.42
C THR A 100 18.36 -3.00 -13.94
N PRO A 101 17.25 -2.89 -13.20
CA PRO A 101 17.30 -2.79 -11.74
C PRO A 101 17.98 -4.02 -11.14
N ARG A 102 18.66 -3.82 -10.00
CA ARG A 102 19.21 -4.93 -9.22
C ARG A 102 18.18 -5.38 -8.21
N THR A 103 18.06 -6.68 -8.02
CA THR A 103 17.16 -7.28 -7.03
C THR A 103 17.98 -7.86 -5.90
N VAL A 104 17.57 -7.57 -4.66
CA VAL A 104 18.12 -8.18 -3.44
C VAL A 104 17.04 -9.03 -2.82
N VAL A 105 17.39 -10.24 -2.41
CA VAL A 105 16.47 -11.21 -1.84
C VAL A 105 17.02 -11.65 -0.49
N GLY A 106 16.16 -11.66 0.52
CA GLY A 106 16.46 -12.22 1.84
C GLY A 106 15.42 -13.25 2.24
N SER A 107 15.87 -14.40 2.72
CA SER A 107 15.02 -15.45 3.28
C SER A 107 15.14 -15.48 4.80
N PHE A 108 14.01 -15.54 5.50
CA PHE A 108 13.97 -15.45 6.96
C PHE A 108 13.13 -16.59 7.55
N SER A 109 13.55 -17.08 8.72
CA SER A 109 12.82 -18.08 9.52
C SER A 109 11.73 -17.46 10.41
N SER A 110 11.51 -16.14 10.32
CA SER A 110 10.50 -15.41 11.10
C SER A 110 10.08 -14.12 10.38
N LEU A 111 8.78 -13.80 10.40
CA LEU A 111 8.27 -12.52 9.91
C LEU A 111 8.84 -11.34 10.70
N VAL A 112 9.04 -11.50 12.01
CA VAL A 112 9.58 -10.43 12.87
C VAL A 112 11.03 -10.12 12.50
N ASP A 113 11.82 -11.14 12.16
CA ASP A 113 13.21 -10.97 11.72
C ASP A 113 13.30 -10.30 10.34
N ALA A 114 12.43 -10.66 9.41
CA ALA A 114 12.26 -9.90 8.17
C ALA A 114 11.85 -8.44 8.44
N GLY A 115 10.98 -8.20 9.42
CA GLY A 115 10.63 -6.85 9.88
C GLY A 115 11.82 -6.07 10.46
N ARG A 116 12.74 -6.74 11.17
CA ARG A 116 13.98 -6.12 11.68
C ARG A 116 14.90 -5.69 10.53
N ALA A 117 15.00 -6.50 9.48
CA ALA A 117 15.69 -6.12 8.24
C ALA A 117 15.07 -4.86 7.61
N VAL A 118 13.74 -4.77 7.52
CA VAL A 118 13.04 -3.56 7.03
C VAL A 118 13.37 -2.31 7.87
N ALA A 119 13.34 -2.44 9.19
CA ALA A 119 13.70 -1.35 10.10
C ALA A 119 15.19 -0.97 9.95
N SER A 120 16.07 -1.94 9.65
CA SER A 120 17.49 -1.72 9.37
C SER A 120 17.71 -0.92 8.09
N VAL A 121 17.04 -1.28 6.98
CA VAL A 121 17.07 -0.54 5.71
C VAL A 121 16.70 0.93 5.96
N THR A 122 15.63 1.16 6.74
CA THR A 122 15.18 2.51 7.11
C THR A 122 16.23 3.25 7.95
N ARG A 123 16.77 2.62 9.00
CA ARG A 123 17.76 3.22 9.91
C ARG A 123 19.04 3.63 9.17
N ARG A 124 19.43 2.85 8.17
CA ARG A 124 20.59 3.13 7.31
C ARG A 124 20.32 4.22 6.26
N GLY A 125 19.09 4.73 6.17
CA GLY A 125 18.71 5.77 5.20
C GLY A 125 18.66 5.26 3.75
N LEU A 126 18.53 3.95 3.55
CA LEU A 126 18.44 3.35 2.23
C LEU A 126 17.02 3.52 1.68
N THR A 127 16.92 3.80 0.38
CA THR A 127 15.63 4.01 -0.31
C THR A 127 15.60 3.17 -1.59
N PRO A 128 15.51 1.82 -1.46
CA PRO A 128 15.32 0.96 -2.63
C PRO A 128 14.04 1.38 -3.35
N SER A 129 13.97 1.15 -4.66
CA SER A 129 12.78 1.45 -5.46
C SER A 129 11.61 0.51 -5.21
N ALA A 130 11.81 -0.60 -4.51
CA ALA A 130 10.77 -1.43 -3.91
C ALA A 130 11.35 -2.15 -2.69
N LEU A 131 10.52 -2.41 -1.66
CA LEU A 131 10.87 -3.27 -0.54
C LEU A 131 9.61 -4.02 -0.08
N GLU A 132 9.49 -5.26 -0.53
CA GLU A 132 8.29 -6.08 -0.47
C GLU A 132 8.49 -7.30 0.41
N LEU A 133 7.49 -7.66 1.21
CA LEU A 133 7.50 -8.86 2.03
C LEU A 133 6.40 -9.83 1.57
N LEU A 134 6.72 -11.12 1.59
CA LEU A 134 5.76 -12.21 1.49
C LEU A 134 6.00 -13.19 2.63
N ASP A 135 4.94 -13.61 3.31
CA ASP A 135 5.03 -14.69 4.28
C ASP A 135 4.89 -16.09 3.66
N ARG A 136 5.09 -17.11 4.49
CA ARG A 136 5.00 -18.51 4.09
C ARG A 136 3.65 -18.89 3.48
N ALA A 137 2.56 -18.34 3.98
CA ALA A 137 1.23 -18.65 3.45
C ALA A 137 1.07 -18.13 2.01
N CYS A 138 1.59 -16.93 1.72
CA CYS A 138 1.65 -16.38 0.37
C CYS A 138 2.54 -17.24 -0.54
N LEU A 139 3.73 -17.59 -0.08
CA LEU A 139 4.69 -18.37 -0.87
C LEU A 139 4.12 -19.74 -1.25
N ARG A 140 3.50 -20.44 -0.30
CA ARG A 140 2.83 -21.72 -0.54
C ARG A 140 1.67 -21.58 -1.54
N ALA A 141 0.82 -20.58 -1.37
CA ALA A 141 -0.32 -20.38 -2.27
C ALA A 141 0.13 -20.14 -3.71
N VAL A 142 1.21 -19.37 -3.91
CA VAL A 142 1.77 -19.13 -5.25
C VAL A 142 2.44 -20.40 -5.79
N GLU A 143 3.23 -21.10 -4.99
CA GLU A 143 3.92 -22.32 -5.40
C GLU A 143 2.94 -23.43 -5.79
N ASP A 144 1.88 -23.63 -5.01
CA ASP A 144 0.81 -24.61 -5.30
C ASP A 144 0.08 -24.32 -6.61
N TRP A 145 0.08 -23.05 -7.06
CA TRP A 145 -0.59 -22.65 -8.29
C TRP A 145 0.34 -22.59 -9.51
N LYS A 146 1.59 -22.13 -9.34
CA LYS A 146 2.50 -21.77 -10.43
C LYS A 146 3.76 -22.62 -10.51
N HIS A 147 4.08 -23.38 -9.47
CA HIS A 147 5.26 -24.24 -9.39
C HIS A 147 6.54 -23.49 -9.80
N LEU A 148 6.80 -22.35 -9.13
CA LEU A 148 7.91 -21.47 -9.48
C LEU A 148 9.24 -21.98 -8.90
N GLY A 149 9.23 -23.05 -8.09
CA GLY A 149 10.41 -23.61 -7.45
C GLY A 149 10.85 -22.82 -6.22
N ILE A 150 9.92 -22.14 -5.54
CA ILE A 150 10.22 -21.37 -4.32
C ILE A 150 10.50 -22.35 -3.17
N GLU A 151 11.67 -22.24 -2.52
CA GLU A 151 12.07 -23.13 -1.43
C GLU A 151 11.11 -23.05 -0.22
N ALA A 152 10.80 -24.21 0.36
CA ALA A 152 9.71 -24.37 1.31
C ALA A 152 10.07 -24.05 2.78
N ASP A 153 11.32 -23.72 3.08
CA ASP A 153 11.86 -23.58 4.44
C ASP A 153 11.75 -22.16 5.02
N ALA A 154 11.56 -21.14 4.17
CA ALA A 154 11.37 -19.76 4.59
C ALA A 154 10.01 -19.52 5.25
N GLU A 155 9.99 -18.76 6.36
CA GLU A 155 8.76 -18.18 6.92
C GLU A 155 8.41 -16.83 6.30
N ALA A 156 9.41 -16.11 5.78
CA ALA A 156 9.22 -14.89 5.01
C ALA A 156 10.32 -14.70 3.96
N LEU A 157 9.93 -14.13 2.82
CA LEU A 157 10.85 -13.56 1.83
C LEU A 157 10.73 -12.04 1.83
N LEU A 158 11.88 -11.37 1.80
CA LEU A 158 12.00 -9.92 1.64
C LEU A 158 12.68 -9.63 0.30
N LEU A 159 12.02 -8.86 -0.56
CA LEU A 159 12.48 -8.50 -1.89
C LEU A 159 12.75 -7.00 -1.93
N ALA A 160 13.94 -6.59 -2.33
CA ALA A 160 14.24 -5.18 -2.61
C ALA A 160 14.67 -4.98 -4.05
N ARG A 161 14.31 -3.83 -4.63
CA ARG A 161 14.76 -3.41 -5.96
C ARG A 161 15.57 -2.13 -5.86
N VAL A 162 16.70 -2.08 -6.55
CA VAL A 162 17.57 -0.91 -6.65
C VAL A 162 17.72 -0.54 -8.12
N ASP A 163 17.12 0.58 -8.51
CA ASP A 163 17.15 1.11 -9.88
C ASP A 163 18.17 2.24 -10.09
N THR A 164 19.04 2.48 -9.10
CA THR A 164 20.19 3.36 -9.25
C THR A 164 21.17 2.73 -10.25
N ALA A 165 21.61 3.52 -11.23
CA ALA A 165 22.47 3.02 -12.31
C ALA A 165 23.95 2.90 -11.88
N GLY A 166 24.71 2.09 -12.63
CA GLY A 166 26.17 2.01 -12.49
C GLY A 166 26.65 1.46 -11.16
N GLU A 167 27.86 1.84 -10.75
CA GLU A 167 28.51 1.39 -9.51
C GLU A 167 27.77 1.84 -8.26
N GLY A 168 27.12 3.01 -8.28
CA GLY A 168 26.32 3.51 -7.17
C GLY A 168 25.18 2.56 -6.81
N GLY A 169 24.50 2.00 -7.82
CA GLY A 169 23.46 0.99 -7.59
C GLY A 169 23.99 -0.36 -7.11
N ALA A 170 25.23 -0.72 -7.47
CA ALA A 170 25.86 -1.93 -6.96
C ALA A 170 26.19 -1.78 -5.46
N ALA A 171 26.73 -0.62 -5.07
CA ALA A 171 27.01 -0.30 -3.67
C ALA A 171 25.70 -0.21 -2.85
N GLU A 172 24.65 0.40 -3.39
CA GLU A 172 23.34 0.48 -2.73
C GLU A 172 22.72 -0.92 -2.56
N ALA A 173 22.78 -1.79 -3.57
CA ALA A 173 22.30 -3.18 -3.45
C ALA A 173 23.06 -3.96 -2.37
N GLN A 174 24.39 -3.82 -2.30
CA GLN A 174 25.17 -4.46 -1.24
C GLN A 174 24.81 -3.89 0.15
N ALA A 175 24.60 -2.58 0.27
CA ALA A 175 24.18 -1.98 1.53
C ALA A 175 22.81 -2.48 2.00
N VAL A 176 21.91 -2.84 1.07
CA VAL A 176 20.64 -3.49 1.37
C VAL A 176 20.84 -4.92 1.87
N VAL A 177 21.74 -5.71 1.25
CA VAL A 177 22.13 -7.04 1.77
C VAL A 177 22.62 -6.91 3.21
N ASP A 178 23.57 -6.00 3.45
CA ASP A 178 24.13 -5.78 4.79
C ASP A 178 23.06 -5.32 5.80
N ALA A 179 21.99 -4.66 5.34
CA ALA A 179 20.85 -4.29 6.18
C ALA A 179 19.95 -5.50 6.48
N PHE A 180 19.78 -6.40 5.52
CA PHE A 180 19.03 -7.65 5.69
C PHE A 180 19.73 -8.57 6.69
N GLU A 181 21.07 -8.66 6.63
CA GLU A 181 21.88 -9.45 7.56
C GLU A 181 21.66 -9.08 9.04
N GLU A 182 21.37 -7.80 9.34
CA GLU A 182 21.03 -7.39 10.72
C GLU A 182 19.71 -7.99 11.24
N GLY A 183 18.84 -8.49 10.34
CA GLY A 183 17.65 -9.25 10.67
C GLY A 183 17.91 -10.73 10.95
N GLY A 184 19.12 -11.24 10.69
CA GLY A 184 19.45 -12.66 10.84
C GLY A 184 18.76 -13.57 9.81
N PRO A 185 18.93 -13.32 8.50
CA PRO A 185 18.32 -14.15 7.47
C PRO A 185 18.94 -15.56 7.47
N LEU A 186 18.23 -16.52 6.89
CA LEU A 186 18.80 -17.80 6.45
C LEU A 186 19.88 -17.55 5.38
N TRP A 187 19.60 -16.59 4.49
CA TRP A 187 20.53 -16.05 3.50
C TRP A 187 20.00 -14.71 2.95
N ALA A 188 20.89 -13.83 2.52
CA ALA A 188 20.56 -12.64 1.75
C ALA A 188 21.57 -12.43 0.60
N VAL A 189 21.08 -12.17 -0.61
CA VAL A 189 21.92 -12.05 -1.81
C VAL A 189 21.44 -10.96 -2.76
N VAL A 190 22.36 -10.39 -3.53
CA VAL A 190 22.00 -9.69 -4.78
C VAL A 190 21.80 -10.75 -5.85
N SER A 191 20.63 -10.79 -6.49
CA SER A 191 20.35 -11.75 -7.57
C SER A 191 21.33 -11.55 -8.72
N GLY A 192 21.92 -12.66 -9.19
CA GLY A 192 22.73 -12.71 -10.40
C GLY A 192 21.94 -13.03 -11.67
N ASP A 193 20.65 -13.37 -11.52
CA ASP A 193 19.73 -13.72 -12.61
C ASP A 193 18.51 -12.80 -12.60
N ASP A 194 18.38 -12.01 -13.66
CA ASP A 194 17.27 -11.08 -13.87
C ASP A 194 15.94 -11.81 -14.04
N ALA A 195 15.94 -13.01 -14.66
CA ALA A 195 14.73 -13.79 -14.88
C ALA A 195 14.19 -14.37 -13.55
N GLU A 196 15.08 -14.87 -12.70
CA GLU A 196 14.73 -15.33 -11.34
C GLU A 196 14.20 -14.18 -10.49
N ALA A 197 14.87 -13.03 -10.55
CA ALA A 197 14.45 -11.82 -9.84
C ALA A 197 13.06 -11.35 -10.27
N GLU A 198 12.77 -11.31 -11.56
CA GLU A 198 11.44 -10.95 -12.06
C GLU A 198 10.39 -12.02 -11.71
N ALA A 199 10.75 -13.31 -11.66
CA ALA A 199 9.84 -14.37 -11.21
C ALA A 199 9.41 -14.18 -9.75
N LEU A 200 10.31 -13.75 -8.85
CA LEU A 200 9.98 -13.45 -7.45
C LEU A 200 9.03 -12.24 -7.33
N PHE A 201 9.25 -11.19 -8.11
CA PHE A 201 8.32 -10.06 -8.15
C PHE A 201 6.98 -10.43 -8.80
N ALA A 202 6.97 -11.33 -9.78
CA ALA A 202 5.74 -11.89 -10.33
C ALA A 202 5.00 -12.71 -9.26
N ALA A 203 5.70 -13.52 -8.46
CA ALA A 203 5.14 -14.23 -7.32
C ALA A 203 4.51 -13.27 -6.31
N ARG A 204 5.19 -12.15 -5.99
CA ARG A 204 4.66 -11.08 -5.13
C ARG A 204 3.36 -10.47 -5.65
N ARG A 205 3.24 -10.25 -6.96
CA ARG A 205 1.99 -9.75 -7.58
C ARG A 205 0.89 -10.82 -7.63
N LEU A 206 1.26 -12.09 -7.70
CA LEU A 206 0.34 -13.23 -7.76
C LEU A 206 -0.13 -13.72 -6.39
N ALA A 207 0.49 -13.29 -5.29
CA ALA A 207 0.16 -13.74 -3.93
C ALA A 207 -1.34 -13.55 -3.60
N TYR A 208 -1.89 -12.36 -3.84
CA TYR A 208 -3.31 -12.08 -3.60
C TYR A 208 -4.24 -12.95 -4.48
N PRO A 209 -4.11 -12.98 -5.82
CA PRO A 209 -4.90 -13.89 -6.65
C PRO A 209 -4.73 -15.37 -6.31
N ALA A 210 -3.56 -15.79 -5.83
CA ALA A 210 -3.32 -17.16 -5.40
C ALA A 210 -4.15 -17.52 -4.16
N LEU A 211 -4.25 -16.61 -3.19
CA LEU A 211 -5.04 -16.79 -1.98
C LEU A 211 -6.55 -16.76 -2.26
N GLU A 212 -7.02 -15.86 -3.12
CA GLU A 212 -8.44 -15.80 -3.53
C GLU A 212 -8.94 -17.11 -4.17
N ARG A 213 -8.04 -17.88 -4.79
CA ARG A 213 -8.37 -19.21 -5.35
C ARG A 213 -8.63 -20.26 -4.27
N LEU A 214 -8.08 -20.08 -3.06
CA LEU A 214 -8.22 -21.02 -1.96
C LEU A 214 -9.50 -20.77 -1.15
N SER A 215 -9.84 -19.49 -0.94
CA SER A 215 -10.97 -19.05 -0.14
C SER A 215 -11.29 -17.58 -0.48
N PRO A 216 -12.54 -17.10 -0.28
CA PRO A 216 -12.77 -15.66 -0.16
C PRO A 216 -11.82 -15.06 0.88
N VAL A 217 -11.32 -13.85 0.61
CA VAL A 217 -10.34 -13.17 1.46
C VAL A 217 -10.88 -11.82 1.87
N LEU A 218 -10.96 -11.58 3.18
CA LEU A 218 -11.08 -10.23 3.72
C LEU A 218 -9.71 -9.57 3.61
N THR A 219 -9.58 -8.65 2.66
CA THR A 219 -8.30 -8.00 2.35
C THR A 219 -8.38 -6.53 2.60
N GLU A 220 -7.53 -6.10 3.51
CA GLU A 220 -7.36 -4.71 3.84
C GLU A 220 -5.92 -4.44 4.24
N ASP A 221 -5.58 -3.15 4.28
CA ASP A 221 -4.26 -2.69 4.63
C ASP A 221 -4.25 -1.83 5.91
N VAL A 222 -3.09 -1.78 6.55
CA VAL A 222 -2.77 -0.86 7.64
C VAL A 222 -1.33 -0.40 7.44
N CYS A 223 -1.02 0.82 7.85
CA CYS A 223 0.34 1.33 7.73
C CYS A 223 0.88 1.79 9.08
N VAL A 224 2.12 1.44 9.39
CA VAL A 224 2.78 1.80 10.66
C VAL A 224 4.12 2.50 10.37
N PRO A 225 4.66 3.28 11.31
CA PRO A 225 6.03 3.77 11.19
C PRO A 225 6.98 2.59 10.88
N ARG A 226 7.91 2.79 9.95
CA ARG A 226 8.82 1.71 9.48
C ARG A 226 9.63 1.04 10.60
N SER A 227 9.90 1.77 11.68
CA SER A 227 10.53 1.24 12.90
C SER A 227 9.64 0.28 13.69
N ALA A 228 8.31 0.37 13.53
CA ALA A 228 7.30 -0.45 14.21
C ALA A 228 6.85 -1.65 13.37
N VAL A 229 7.31 -1.79 12.12
CA VAL A 229 7.03 -2.95 11.25
C VAL A 229 7.32 -4.30 11.93
N PRO A 230 8.49 -4.53 12.58
CA PRO A 230 8.74 -5.80 13.24
C PRO A 230 7.72 -6.11 14.35
N GLU A 231 7.34 -5.10 15.13
CA GLU A 231 6.36 -5.25 16.21
C GLU A 231 4.97 -5.53 15.64
N MET A 232 4.56 -4.81 14.59
CA MET A 232 3.25 -5.01 13.97
C MET A 232 3.13 -6.41 13.34
N LEU A 233 4.16 -6.90 12.66
CA LEU A 233 4.18 -8.27 12.13
C LEU A 233 4.02 -9.32 13.25
N GLY A 234 4.68 -9.11 14.40
CA GLY A 234 4.48 -9.96 15.58
C GLY A 234 3.04 -9.92 16.10
N ARG A 235 2.45 -8.72 16.20
CA ARG A 235 1.04 -8.56 16.60
C ARG A 235 0.09 -9.24 15.63
N LEU A 236 0.33 -9.19 14.32
CA LEU A 236 -0.50 -9.88 13.33
C LEU A 236 -0.51 -11.40 13.55
N VAL A 237 0.65 -12.00 13.81
CA VAL A 237 0.75 -13.43 14.15
C VAL A 237 -0.03 -13.76 15.42
N ASP A 238 0.13 -12.95 16.47
CA ASP A 238 -0.57 -13.16 17.74
C ASP A 238 -2.10 -12.97 17.60
N ILE A 239 -2.55 -11.98 16.82
CA ILE A 239 -3.97 -11.73 16.52
C ILE A 239 -4.54 -12.92 15.74
N ALA A 240 -3.82 -13.40 14.73
CA ALA A 240 -4.25 -14.57 13.95
C ALA A 240 -4.51 -15.78 14.86
N ALA A 241 -3.59 -16.05 15.79
CA ALA A 241 -3.70 -17.14 16.75
C ALA A 241 -4.83 -16.94 17.77
N ARG A 242 -5.00 -15.71 18.31
CA ARG A 242 -6.05 -15.40 19.29
C ARG A 242 -7.46 -15.61 18.75
N HIS A 243 -7.68 -15.24 17.49
CA HIS A 243 -8.98 -15.35 16.83
C HIS A 243 -9.17 -16.66 16.07
N ASP A 244 -8.17 -17.55 16.05
CA ASP A 244 -8.16 -18.80 15.27
C ASP A 244 -8.47 -18.57 13.78
N VAL A 245 -7.84 -17.55 13.19
CA VAL A 245 -8.05 -17.17 11.79
C VAL A 245 -6.83 -17.50 10.93
N ARG A 246 -7.10 -17.97 9.70
CA ARG A 246 -6.05 -18.16 8.70
C ARG A 246 -5.69 -16.81 8.08
N MET A 247 -4.46 -16.37 8.31
CA MET A 247 -3.92 -15.12 7.78
C MET A 247 -2.70 -15.41 6.91
N ALA A 248 -2.61 -14.71 5.79
CA ALA A 248 -1.38 -14.52 5.04
C ALA A 248 -1.01 -13.03 5.06
N THR A 249 0.27 -12.69 4.90
CA THR A 249 0.75 -11.31 4.93
C THR A 249 1.63 -11.03 3.72
N ILE A 250 1.24 -10.02 2.97
CA ILE A 250 2.11 -9.31 2.02
C ILE A 250 2.29 -7.87 2.51
N ALA A 251 3.39 -7.23 2.14
CA ALA A 251 3.60 -5.84 2.52
C ALA A 251 4.40 -5.04 1.49
N HIS A 252 4.04 -3.77 1.35
CA HIS A 252 4.94 -2.71 0.92
C HIS A 252 5.77 -2.27 2.14
N ALA A 253 6.66 -3.17 2.57
CA ALA A 253 7.39 -3.05 3.83
C ALA A 253 8.28 -1.79 3.89
N GLY A 254 8.77 -1.33 2.74
CA GLY A 254 9.53 -0.08 2.60
C GLY A 254 8.81 1.18 3.05
N ASP A 255 7.49 1.14 3.08
CA ASP A 255 6.62 2.24 3.50
C ASP A 255 5.91 1.96 4.83
N GLY A 256 6.10 0.76 5.38
CA GLY A 256 5.41 0.29 6.58
C GLY A 256 3.95 -0.11 6.34
N ASN A 257 3.55 -0.25 5.07
CA ASN A 257 2.20 -0.64 4.68
C ASN A 257 2.08 -2.18 4.58
N LEU A 258 1.23 -2.75 5.43
CA LEU A 258 1.03 -4.18 5.61
C LEU A 258 -0.37 -4.57 5.14
N HIS A 259 -0.49 -5.70 4.45
CA HIS A 259 -1.75 -6.23 3.97
C HIS A 259 -1.97 -7.62 4.60
N PRO A 260 -2.58 -7.69 5.79
CA PRO A 260 -3.09 -8.95 6.32
C PRO A 260 -4.27 -9.45 5.46
N LEU A 261 -4.14 -10.66 4.95
CA LEU A 261 -5.07 -11.34 4.06
C LEU A 261 -5.77 -12.45 4.85
N LEU A 262 -6.98 -12.17 5.34
CA LEU A 262 -7.76 -13.09 6.18
C LEU A 262 -8.62 -14.00 5.31
N LEU A 263 -8.36 -15.31 5.33
CA LEU A 263 -9.16 -16.28 4.58
C LEU A 263 -10.48 -16.54 5.30
N THR A 264 -11.59 -16.26 4.63
CA THR A 264 -12.97 -16.45 5.13
C THR A 264 -13.69 -17.50 4.28
N PRO A 265 -13.72 -18.79 4.70
CA PRO A 265 -14.37 -19.85 3.93
C PRO A 265 -15.83 -19.55 3.61
N ALA A 266 -16.25 -19.83 2.38
CA ALA A 266 -17.63 -19.58 1.97
C ALA A 266 -18.60 -20.48 2.75
N GLY A 267 -19.65 -19.86 3.31
CA GLY A 267 -20.66 -20.57 4.11
C GLY A 267 -20.29 -20.79 5.57
N ASP A 268 -19.14 -20.29 6.02
CA ASP A 268 -18.71 -20.32 7.41
C ASP A 268 -18.85 -18.93 8.05
N GLU A 269 -20.00 -18.68 8.68
CA GLU A 269 -20.29 -17.40 9.31
C GLU A 269 -19.42 -17.15 10.55
N ALA A 270 -19.08 -18.20 11.29
CA ALA A 270 -18.22 -18.07 12.47
C ALA A 270 -16.80 -17.64 12.08
N ALA A 271 -16.25 -18.23 11.00
CA ALA A 271 -14.95 -17.80 10.46
C ALA A 271 -15.00 -16.35 9.94
N ARG A 272 -16.13 -15.93 9.34
CA ARG A 272 -16.32 -14.54 8.88
C ARG A 272 -16.36 -13.56 10.04
N GLU A 273 -17.08 -13.89 11.12
CA GLU A 273 -17.14 -13.08 12.34
C GLU A 273 -15.78 -12.98 13.04
N ALA A 274 -15.06 -14.11 13.14
CA ALA A 274 -13.71 -14.16 13.71
C ALA A 274 -12.72 -13.32 12.87
N ALA A 275 -12.78 -13.40 11.54
CA ALA A 275 -11.96 -12.58 10.66
C ALA A 275 -12.26 -11.09 10.81
N GLN A 276 -13.53 -10.70 10.93
CA GLN A 276 -13.90 -9.31 11.18
C GLN A 276 -13.38 -8.83 12.55
N ALA A 277 -13.51 -9.65 13.60
CA ALA A 277 -13.00 -9.31 14.93
C ALA A 277 -11.48 -9.17 14.96
N ALA A 278 -10.77 -10.09 14.29
CA ALA A 278 -9.33 -10.00 14.09
C ALA A 278 -8.95 -8.71 13.35
N PHE A 279 -9.65 -8.39 12.27
CA PHE A 279 -9.40 -7.19 11.48
C PHE A 279 -9.55 -5.91 12.32
N GLU A 280 -10.61 -5.79 13.13
CA GLU A 280 -10.79 -4.65 14.03
C GLU A 280 -9.64 -4.50 15.05
N GLU A 281 -9.16 -5.62 15.60
CA GLU A 281 -8.01 -5.62 16.51
C GLU A 281 -6.71 -5.21 15.82
N MET A 282 -6.54 -5.55 14.53
CA MET A 282 -5.39 -5.09 13.74
C MET A 282 -5.41 -3.58 13.52
N LEU A 283 -6.59 -3.00 13.29
CA LEU A 283 -6.74 -1.55 13.18
C LEU A 283 -6.32 -0.86 14.48
N ASP A 284 -6.79 -1.36 15.63
CA ASP A 284 -6.38 -0.85 16.95
C ASP A 284 -4.88 -1.01 17.20
N ALA A 285 -4.31 -2.15 16.80
CA ALA A 285 -2.89 -2.40 16.92
C ALA A 285 -2.06 -1.41 16.09
N ALA A 286 -2.48 -1.11 14.86
CA ALA A 286 -1.82 -0.12 14.00
C ALA A 286 -1.91 1.29 14.60
N ILE A 287 -3.10 1.72 15.06
CA ILE A 287 -3.30 3.01 15.73
C ILE A 287 -2.40 3.11 16.98
N GLY A 288 -2.36 2.06 17.79
CA GLY A 288 -1.53 2.01 19.00
C GLY A 288 -0.01 2.10 18.75
N LEU A 289 0.43 1.82 17.53
CA LEU A 289 1.82 1.98 17.09
C LEU A 289 2.09 3.34 16.41
N GLY A 290 1.12 4.26 16.45
CA GLY A 290 1.20 5.55 15.75
C GLY A 290 1.05 5.41 14.23
N GLY A 291 0.44 4.32 13.78
CA GLY A 291 0.09 4.06 12.38
C GLY A 291 -1.28 4.61 11.98
N THR A 292 -1.75 4.14 10.83
CA THR A 292 -3.03 4.49 10.22
C THR A 292 -3.80 3.23 9.80
N VAL A 293 -5.12 3.31 9.85
CA VAL A 293 -6.04 2.22 9.49
C VAL A 293 -6.08 1.92 7.99
N THR A 294 -5.43 2.75 7.16
CA THR A 294 -5.31 2.54 5.71
C THR A 294 -4.03 3.19 5.18
N GLY A 295 -3.22 2.44 4.44
CA GLY A 295 -2.06 2.97 3.74
C GLY A 295 -2.40 3.49 2.33
N GLU A 296 -3.20 2.73 1.58
CA GLU A 296 -3.48 2.95 0.15
C GLU A 296 -4.88 2.54 -0.34
N HIS A 297 -5.63 1.67 0.37
CA HIS A 297 -6.95 1.23 -0.10
C HIS A 297 -8.06 2.26 0.14
N GLY A 298 -7.90 3.12 1.13
CA GLY A 298 -8.88 4.11 1.57
C GLY A 298 -9.75 3.61 2.71
N VAL A 299 -10.71 4.44 3.11
CA VAL A 299 -11.62 4.18 4.24
C VAL A 299 -12.89 3.48 3.76
N GLY A 300 -13.47 3.97 2.66
CA GLY A 300 -14.70 3.44 2.08
C GLY A 300 -15.83 3.30 3.11
N LEU A 301 -16.47 2.13 3.13
CA LEU A 301 -17.45 1.76 4.15
C LEU A 301 -16.82 1.02 5.32
N LEU A 302 -15.88 0.13 5.02
CA LEU A 302 -15.39 -0.90 5.94
C LEU A 302 -14.58 -0.31 7.09
N LYS A 303 -13.71 0.67 6.83
CA LYS A 303 -12.76 1.21 7.82
C LYS A 303 -13.24 2.47 8.50
N ARG A 304 -14.49 2.86 8.31
CA ARG A 304 -15.04 4.14 8.81
C ARG A 304 -14.94 4.27 10.33
N ASP A 305 -15.20 3.19 11.05
CA ASP A 305 -15.11 3.18 12.51
C ASP A 305 -13.65 3.13 12.99
N GLY A 306 -12.76 2.49 12.23
CA GLY A 306 -11.30 2.64 12.38
C GLY A 306 -10.83 4.10 12.23
N MET A 307 -11.22 4.76 11.14
CA MET A 307 -10.86 6.16 10.85
C MET A 307 -11.33 7.09 11.97
N ARG A 308 -12.54 6.87 12.52
CA ARG A 308 -13.06 7.67 13.64
C ARG A 308 -12.26 7.53 14.92
N ARG A 309 -11.64 6.36 15.15
CA ARG A 309 -10.74 6.14 16.30
C ARG A 309 -9.37 6.78 16.08
N GLU A 310 -8.87 6.75 14.85
CA GLU A 310 -7.56 7.31 14.49
C GLU A 310 -7.55 8.84 14.44
N VAL A 311 -8.53 9.43 13.75
CA VAL A 311 -8.54 10.86 13.42
C VAL A 311 -8.96 11.70 14.61
N ASP A 312 -8.20 12.76 14.91
CA ASP A 312 -8.55 13.73 15.94
C ASP A 312 -10.01 14.24 15.78
N PRO A 313 -10.82 14.25 16.86
CA PRO A 313 -12.23 14.63 16.77
C PRO A 313 -12.50 16.08 16.32
N LEU A 314 -11.55 17.02 16.46
CA LEU A 314 -11.68 18.38 15.90
C LEU A 314 -11.39 18.36 14.40
N SER A 315 -10.35 17.64 13.97
CA SER A 315 -10.03 17.41 12.56
C SER A 315 -11.19 16.72 11.82
N LEU A 316 -11.79 15.69 12.41
CA LEU A 316 -12.94 15.00 11.84
C LEU A 316 -14.13 15.97 11.59
N ARG A 317 -14.41 16.85 12.56
CA ARG A 317 -15.43 17.91 12.39
C ARG A 317 -15.10 18.89 11.28
N MET A 318 -13.82 19.24 11.10
CA MET A 318 -13.39 20.07 9.98
C MET A 318 -13.60 19.36 8.63
N GLN A 319 -13.28 18.06 8.55
CA GLN A 319 -13.52 17.27 7.33
C GLN A 319 -15.02 17.18 6.99
N GLN A 320 -15.87 16.94 8.00
CA GLN A 320 -17.33 16.96 7.83
C GLN A 320 -17.85 18.34 7.38
N ALA A 321 -17.28 19.43 7.91
CA ALA A 321 -17.63 20.78 7.46
C ALA A 321 -17.24 21.02 6.00
N VAL A 322 -16.07 20.53 5.56
CA VAL A 322 -15.67 20.57 4.15
C VAL A 322 -16.64 19.77 3.28
N LYS A 323 -16.98 18.54 3.65
CA LYS A 323 -17.97 17.72 2.93
C LYS A 323 -19.32 18.42 2.83
N THR A 324 -19.83 18.95 3.95
CA THR A 324 -21.12 19.67 4.00
C THR A 324 -21.10 20.94 3.14
N ALA A 325 -19.99 21.67 3.15
CA ALA A 325 -19.86 22.88 2.34
C ALA A 325 -19.77 22.57 0.85
N LEU A 326 -19.08 21.51 0.44
CA LEU A 326 -18.86 21.16 -0.97
C LEU A 326 -19.96 20.27 -1.56
N ASP A 327 -20.70 19.56 -0.72
CA ASP A 327 -21.84 18.72 -1.10
C ASP A 327 -22.96 18.73 -0.03
N PRO A 328 -23.69 19.86 0.12
CA PRO A 328 -24.75 20.01 1.12
C PRO A 328 -25.94 19.06 0.93
N LEU A 329 -26.16 18.54 -0.28
CA LEU A 329 -27.21 17.53 -0.53
C LEU A 329 -26.74 16.10 -0.24
N GLY A 330 -25.44 15.88 0.04
CA GLY A 330 -24.90 14.56 0.35
C GLY A 330 -25.02 13.54 -0.79
N ILE A 331 -25.03 13.98 -2.05
CA ILE A 331 -25.25 13.09 -3.20
C ILE A 331 -23.97 12.42 -3.71
N PHE A 332 -22.80 12.99 -3.42
CA PHE A 332 -21.51 12.42 -3.84
C PHE A 332 -21.07 11.35 -2.85
N ASN A 333 -21.18 10.10 -3.29
CA ASN A 333 -20.75 8.88 -2.60
C ASN A 333 -21.21 8.78 -1.12
N PRO A 334 -22.52 8.84 -0.84
CA PRO A 334 -23.04 8.91 0.52
C PRO A 334 -22.64 7.73 1.40
N GLY A 335 -22.43 8.01 2.68
CA GLY A 335 -22.16 7.03 3.73
C GLY A 335 -20.73 6.49 3.79
N LYS A 336 -19.85 6.88 2.86
CA LYS A 336 -18.45 6.45 2.76
C LYS A 336 -17.49 7.51 3.26
N VAL A 337 -16.33 7.08 3.78
CA VAL A 337 -15.28 7.90 4.43
C VAL A 337 -15.77 8.62 5.68
N LEU A 338 -16.67 9.59 5.50
CA LEU A 338 -17.28 10.37 6.57
C LEU A 338 -18.77 10.03 6.67
N VAL A 339 -19.30 10.05 7.89
CA VAL A 339 -20.74 10.21 8.10
C VAL A 339 -20.98 11.66 8.49
N THR A 340 -21.74 12.36 7.66
CA THR A 340 -22.23 13.74 7.87
C THR A 340 -23.69 13.73 8.24
#